data_AF-A0A7C5MWT6-F1
#
_entry.id   AF-A0A7C5MWT6-F1
#
_cell.length_a   1.000
_cell.length_b   1.000
_cell.length_c   1.000
_cell.angle_alpha   90.00
_cell.angle_beta   90.00
_cell.angle_gamma   90.00
#
_symmetry.space_group_name_H-M   'P 1'
#
loop_
_entity.id
_entity.type
_entity.pdbx_description
1 polymer ?
#
loop_
_entity_poly.entity_id
_entity_poly.type
_entity_poly.pdbx_seq_one_letter_code
_entity_poly.pdbx_strand_id
1 'polypeptide(L)'
;MGEERAVVVSINQDYCSRCSICYSICPYEAIKREAETGKVEIDIRKCQVCGICYSACPVFAIEILYYDYDSLVGYVEETRRRVNAETLVLMCRGNSPSTREVEEILAEQGLSIKDYIPLRLPCSGRVPTEFIFKVLGLGI
;
A
#
# COMPACT_ATOMS: atom_id res chain seq x y z
N MET A 1 8.63 -25.61 18.82
CA MET A 1 9.55 -24.79 18.01
C MET A 1 8.71 -23.66 17.48
N GLY A 2 8.87 -22.46 18.03
CA GLY A 2 7.87 -21.40 17.99
C GLY A 2 7.54 -20.94 16.57
N GLU A 3 6.25 -20.85 16.27
CA GLU A 3 5.76 -20.12 15.09
C GLU A 3 6.18 -18.66 15.25
N GLU A 4 7.25 -18.29 14.54
CA GLU A 4 7.65 -16.92 14.36
C GLU A 4 6.52 -16.23 13.59
N ARG A 5 5.65 -15.53 14.32
CA ARG A 5 4.54 -14.78 13.73
C ARG A 5 5.13 -13.81 12.73
N ALA A 6 4.91 -14.06 11.43
CA ALA A 6 5.33 -13.16 10.37
C ALA A 6 4.83 -11.75 10.69
N VAL A 7 5.74 -10.85 11.02
CA VAL A 7 5.40 -9.48 11.38
C VAL A 7 5.10 -8.74 10.08
N VAL A 8 3.81 -8.44 9.85
CA VAL A 8 3.34 -7.82 8.61
C VAL A 8 3.86 -6.38 8.45
N VAL A 9 4.23 -5.70 9.54
CA VAL A 9 4.79 -4.34 9.52
C VAL A 9 5.94 -4.23 10.52
N SER A 10 7.13 -3.86 10.06
CA SER A 10 8.33 -3.71 10.88
C SER A 10 8.96 -2.32 10.71
N ILE A 11 9.79 -1.90 11.66
CA ILE A 11 10.56 -0.66 11.59
C ILE A 11 12.05 -1.00 11.77
N ASN A 12 12.84 -0.77 10.73
CA ASN A 12 14.28 -0.83 10.78
C ASN A 12 14.81 0.33 11.62
N GLN A 13 15.36 0.01 12.79
CA GLN A 13 15.81 1.02 13.75
C GLN A 13 17.13 1.69 13.34
N ASP A 14 17.92 1.08 12.46
CA ASP A 14 19.18 1.64 11.95
C ASP A 14 18.90 2.79 10.96
N TYR A 15 17.79 2.71 10.22
CA TYR A 15 17.34 3.79 9.33
C TYR A 15 16.40 4.79 10.01
N CYS A 16 15.78 4.43 11.14
CA CYS A 16 14.77 5.28 11.77
C CYS A 16 15.37 6.57 12.36
N SER A 17 15.00 7.72 11.79
CA SER A 17 15.41 9.05 12.28
C SER A 17 14.69 9.51 13.56
N ARG A 18 13.79 8.69 14.11
CA ARG A 18 12.97 8.99 15.32
C ARG A 18 12.14 10.28 15.23
N CYS A 19 11.84 10.73 14.00
CA CYS A 19 11.08 11.96 13.72
C CYS A 19 9.60 11.93 14.14
N SER A 20 9.07 10.75 14.49
CA SER A 20 7.69 10.56 14.99
C SER A 20 6.55 10.90 14.01
N ILE A 21 6.83 11.15 12.73
CA ILE A 21 5.79 11.34 11.70
C ILE A 21 4.83 10.15 11.68
N CYS A 22 5.37 8.93 11.67
CA CYS A 22 4.58 7.70 11.67
C CYS A 22 3.67 7.55 12.90
N TYR A 23 4.10 8.05 14.06
CA TYR A 23 3.28 8.11 15.27
C TYR A 23 2.08 9.04 15.07
N SER A 24 2.33 10.27 14.61
CA SER A 24 1.29 11.31 14.48
C SER A 24 0.20 10.98 13.46
N ILE A 25 0.53 10.23 12.41
CA ILE A 25 -0.40 9.92 11.32
C ILE A 25 -1.16 8.60 11.49
N CYS A 26 -0.83 7.80 12.51
CA CYS A 26 -1.45 6.49 12.67
C CYS A 26 -2.86 6.64 13.28
N PRO A 27 -3.95 6.42 12.51
CA PRO A 27 -5.31 6.64 13.01
C PRO A 27 -5.75 5.57 14.03
N TYR A 28 -4.96 4.49 14.17
CA TYR A 28 -5.24 3.36 15.05
C TYR A 28 -4.38 3.40 16.32
N GLU A 29 -3.57 4.44 16.50
CA GLU A 29 -2.64 4.57 17.64
C GLU A 29 -1.77 3.32 17.85
N ALA A 30 -1.42 2.66 16.73
CA ALA A 30 -0.66 1.43 16.73
C ALA A 30 0.84 1.68 16.87
N ILE A 31 1.30 2.92 16.75
CA ILE A 31 2.70 3.29 16.84
C ILE A 31 2.93 3.99 18.17
N LYS A 32 4.02 3.67 18.85
CA LYS A 32 4.45 4.32 20.09
C LYS A 32 5.90 4.73 19.98
N ARG A 33 6.24 5.82 20.66
CA ARG A 33 7.61 6.25 20.90
C ARG A 33 7.94 5.99 22.36
N GLU A 34 8.97 5.19 22.59
CA GLU A 34 9.51 4.99 23.93
C GLU A 34 10.18 6.30 24.40
N ALA A 35 9.96 6.68 25.67
CA ALA A 35 10.32 7.99 26.19
C ALA A 35 11.83 8.18 26.38
N GLU A 36 12.53 7.16 26.87
CA GLU A 36 13.95 7.20 27.24
C GLU A 36 14.87 7.07 26.02
N THR A 37 14.56 6.13 25.14
CA THR A 37 15.35 5.74 23.97
C THR A 37 14.91 6.48 22.71
N GLY A 38 13.67 6.98 22.66
CA GLY A 38 13.06 7.51 21.45
C GLY A 38 12.79 6.45 20.38
N LYS A 39 12.94 5.15 20.72
CA LYS A 39 12.68 4.03 19.82
C LYS A 39 11.22 4.03 19.42
N VAL A 40 10.95 3.79 18.14
CA VAL A 40 9.59 3.72 17.61
C VAL A 40 9.19 2.25 17.44
N GLU A 41 8.06 1.87 18.02
CA GLU A 41 7.57 0.50 18.03
C GLU A 41 6.11 0.43 17.57
N ILE A 42 5.74 -0.73 17.01
CA ILE A 42 4.39 -0.99 16.50
C ILE A 42 3.69 -2.02 17.41
N ASP A 43 2.54 -1.65 17.97
CA ASP A 43 1.60 -2.60 18.56
C ASP A 43 0.82 -3.30 17.44
N ILE A 44 1.28 -4.51 17.10
CA ILE A 44 0.70 -5.34 16.03
C ILE A 44 -0.77 -5.65 16.28
N ARG A 45 -1.24 -5.66 17.53
CA ARG A 45 -2.67 -5.91 17.84
C ARG A 45 -3.58 -4.76 17.45
N LYS A 46 -3.04 -3.53 17.40
CA LYS A 46 -3.76 -2.33 16.96
C LYS A 46 -3.57 -2.07 15.46
N CYS A 47 -2.44 -2.50 14.90
CA CYS A 47 -2.09 -2.22 13.51
C CYS A 47 -3.09 -2.85 12.54
N GLN A 48 -3.77 -2.00 11.75
CA GLN A 48 -4.67 -2.47 10.70
C GLN A 48 -3.97 -2.71 9.36
N VAL A 49 -2.64 -2.56 9.30
CA VAL A 49 -1.85 -2.69 8.06
C VAL A 49 -2.40 -1.76 6.96
N CYS A 50 -2.67 -0.49 7.27
CA CYS A 50 -3.15 0.47 6.27
C CYS A 50 -2.01 1.09 5.44
N GLY A 51 -0.77 1.02 5.91
CA GLY A 51 0.40 1.49 5.17
C GLY A 51 0.63 3.01 5.11
N ILE A 52 -0.17 3.83 5.78
CA ILE A 52 0.03 5.29 5.81
C ILE A 52 1.39 5.63 6.46
N CYS A 53 1.75 4.96 7.56
CA CYS A 53 3.04 5.14 8.23
C CYS A 53 4.23 4.82 7.31
N TYR A 54 4.13 3.75 6.53
CA TYR A 54 5.11 3.37 5.51
C TYR A 54 5.28 4.49 4.48
N SER A 55 4.18 4.94 3.88
CA SER A 55 4.20 5.95 2.81
C SER A 55 4.75 7.30 3.27
N ALA A 56 4.59 7.65 4.55
CA ALA A 56 5.02 8.93 5.09
C ALA A 56 6.43 8.89 5.69
N CYS A 57 7.08 7.73 5.79
CA CYS A 57 8.41 7.63 6.38
C CYS A 57 9.44 8.25 5.41
N PRO A 58 10.07 9.39 5.75
CA PRO A 58 10.95 10.09 4.81
C PRO A 58 12.28 9.37 4.56
N VAL A 59 12.61 8.40 5.42
CA VAL A 59 13.85 7.63 5.41
C VAL A 59 13.61 6.15 5.10
N PHE A 60 12.40 5.79 4.64
CA PHE A 60 12.04 4.43 4.24
C PHE A 60 12.35 3.35 5.29
N ALA A 61 12.29 3.70 6.58
CA ALA A 61 12.64 2.80 7.68
C ALA A 61 11.53 1.81 8.04
N ILE A 62 10.34 1.92 7.45
CA ILE A 62 9.20 1.05 7.74
C ILE A 62 9.06 0.08 6.58
N GLU A 63 8.90 -1.21 6.88
CA GLU A 63 8.64 -2.26 5.90
C GLU A 63 7.27 -2.89 6.16
N ILE A 64 6.60 -3.32 5.08
CA ILE A 64 5.33 -4.04 5.15
C ILE A 64 5.47 -5.30 4.30
N LEU A 65 5.27 -6.47 4.90
CA LEU A 65 5.28 -7.77 4.22
C LEU A 65 3.84 -8.16 3.88
N TYR A 66 3.25 -7.49 2.88
CA TYR A 66 1.85 -7.73 2.47
C TYR A 66 1.73 -8.35 1.06
N TYR A 67 2.64 -8.00 0.14
CA TYR A 67 2.78 -8.62 -1.18
C TYR A 67 4.22 -8.45 -1.67
N ASP A 68 4.68 -9.36 -2.53
CA ASP A 68 5.85 -9.15 -3.38
C ASP A 68 5.45 -8.43 -4.68
N TYR A 69 6.36 -7.61 -5.20
CA TYR A 69 6.06 -6.76 -6.37
C TYR A 69 5.87 -7.56 -7.65
N ASP A 70 6.55 -8.69 -7.80
CA ASP A 70 6.43 -9.52 -8.99
C ASP A 70 5.05 -10.20 -9.04
N SER A 71 4.49 -10.60 -7.89
CA SER A 71 3.10 -11.06 -7.78
C SER A 71 2.08 -9.97 -8.13
N LEU A 72 2.35 -8.70 -7.79
CA LEU A 72 1.46 -7.61 -8.22
C LEU A 72 1.48 -7.43 -9.74
N VAL A 73 2.67 -7.49 -10.36
CA VAL A 73 2.79 -7.41 -11.82
C VAL A 73 2.07 -8.61 -12.46
N GLY A 74 2.27 -9.81 -11.94
CA GLY A 74 1.58 -11.02 -12.39
C GLY A 74 0.05 -10.90 -12.30
N TYR A 75 -0.47 -10.35 -11.20
CA TYR A 75 -1.90 -10.06 -11.05
C TYR A 75 -2.42 -9.13 -12.14
N VAL A 76 -1.68 -8.06 -12.44
CA VAL A 76 -2.05 -7.10 -13.49
C VAL A 76 -2.04 -7.75 -14.87
N GLU A 77 -0.99 -8.53 -15.19
CA GLU A 77 -0.90 -9.28 -16.45
C GLU A 77 -2.06 -10.26 -16.64
N GLU A 78 -2.34 -11.06 -15.62
CA GLU A 78 -3.41 -12.06 -15.65
C GLU A 78 -4.78 -11.38 -15.80
N THR A 79 -5.02 -10.34 -15.01
CA THR A 79 -6.30 -9.62 -15.05
C THR A 79 -6.48 -8.92 -16.38
N ARG A 80 -5.45 -8.24 -16.91
CA ARG A 80 -5.45 -7.64 -18.26
C ARG A 80 -5.94 -8.62 -19.32
N ARG A 81 -5.38 -9.84 -19.35
CA ARG A 81 -5.77 -10.87 -20.32
C ARG A 81 -7.20 -11.35 -20.14
N ARG A 82 -7.66 -11.45 -18.89
CA ARG A 82 -9.01 -11.92 -18.56
C ARG A 82 -10.10 -10.91 -18.90
N VAL A 83 -9.89 -9.63 -18.58
CA VAL A 83 -10.89 -8.57 -18.80
C VAL A 83 -10.68 -7.79 -20.10
N ASN A 84 -9.58 -8.05 -20.81
CA ASN A 84 -9.19 -7.34 -22.03
C ASN A 84 -9.18 -5.80 -21.85
N ALA A 85 -8.61 -5.34 -20.73
CA ALA A 85 -8.58 -3.94 -20.35
C ALA A 85 -7.16 -3.36 -20.42
N GLU A 86 -7.05 -2.11 -20.86
CA GLU A 86 -5.81 -1.35 -20.92
C GLU A 86 -5.76 -0.26 -19.84
N THR A 87 -6.77 -0.16 -18.98
CA THR A 87 -6.80 0.82 -17.89
C THR A 87 -6.55 0.13 -16.55
N LEU A 88 -5.53 0.58 -15.81
CA LEU A 88 -5.30 0.19 -14.42
C LEU A 88 -5.87 1.25 -13.47
N VAL A 89 -6.67 0.81 -12.50
CA VAL A 89 -7.16 1.66 -11.41
C VAL A 89 -6.47 1.26 -10.10
N LEU A 90 -5.59 2.15 -9.61
CA LEU A 90 -4.96 2.00 -8.30
C LEU A 90 -5.91 2.43 -7.19
N MET A 91 -6.23 1.51 -6.29
CA MET A 91 -7.15 1.75 -5.19
C MET A 91 -6.47 1.60 -3.84
N CYS A 92 -6.46 2.67 -3.05
CA CYS A 92 -6.01 2.65 -1.66
C CYS A 92 -7.14 2.14 -0.76
N ARG A 93 -6.90 1.13 0.09
CA ARG A 93 -7.93 0.55 0.97
C ARG A 93 -8.58 1.58 1.90
N GLY A 94 -7.84 2.62 2.30
CA GLY A 94 -8.32 3.66 3.22
C GLY A 94 -8.97 4.88 2.57
N ASN A 95 -8.97 4.98 1.23
CA ASN A 95 -9.48 6.17 0.52
C ASN A 95 -10.34 5.83 -0.70
N SER A 96 -10.11 4.68 -1.32
CA SER A 96 -10.75 4.34 -2.58
C SER A 96 -12.11 3.69 -2.36
N PRO A 97 -13.09 4.11 -3.15
CA PRO A 97 -14.47 3.70 -3.01
C PRO A 97 -14.68 2.23 -3.43
N SER A 98 -15.90 1.70 -3.31
CA SER A 98 -16.21 0.36 -3.80
C SER A 98 -16.05 0.27 -5.34
N THR A 99 -15.94 -0.93 -5.90
CA THR A 99 -15.76 -1.12 -7.36
C THR A 99 -16.89 -0.48 -8.19
N ARG A 100 -18.13 -0.42 -7.68
CA ARG A 100 -19.26 0.22 -8.38
C ARG A 100 -19.10 1.74 -8.47
N GLU A 101 -18.58 2.36 -7.42
CA GLU A 101 -18.34 3.81 -7.38
C GLU A 101 -17.20 4.23 -8.33
N VAL A 102 -16.27 3.32 -8.70
CA VAL A 102 -15.20 3.63 -9.66
C VAL A 102 -15.78 3.94 -11.04
N GLU A 103 -16.74 3.15 -11.52
CA GLU A 103 -17.40 3.39 -12.81
C GLU A 103 -18.16 4.71 -12.83
N GLU A 104 -18.85 5.03 -11.72
CA GLU A 104 -19.56 6.30 -11.53
C GLU A 104 -18.59 7.50 -11.58
N ILE A 105 -17.48 7.42 -10.86
CA ILE A 105 -16.43 8.46 -10.86
C ILE A 105 -15.84 8.65 -12.27
N LEU A 106 -15.54 7.56 -12.98
CA LEU A 106 -15.02 7.63 -14.34
C LEU A 106 -16.03 8.31 -15.28
N ALA A 107 -17.31 7.96 -15.17
CA ALA A 107 -18.38 8.57 -15.95
C ALA A 107 -18.55 10.07 -15.64
N GLU A 108 -18.47 10.48 -14.37
CA GLU A 108 -18.51 11.89 -13.96
C GLU A 108 -17.36 12.72 -14.54
N GLN A 109 -16.20 12.10 -14.78
CA GLN A 109 -15.07 12.74 -15.45
C GLN A 109 -15.15 12.67 -16.99
N GLY A 110 -16.25 12.17 -17.55
CA GLY A 110 -16.44 12.01 -19.00
C GLY A 110 -15.65 10.85 -19.61
N LEU A 111 -15.10 9.96 -18.77
CA LEU A 111 -14.36 8.78 -19.22
C LEU A 111 -15.32 7.59 -19.39
N SER A 112 -15.42 7.08 -20.60
CA SER A 112 -16.32 5.96 -20.95
C SER A 112 -15.66 4.59 -20.75
N ILE A 113 -14.97 4.39 -19.63
CA ILE A 113 -14.18 3.19 -19.35
C ILE A 113 -15.07 2.19 -18.59
N LYS A 114 -15.27 0.99 -19.17
CA LYS A 114 -16.08 -0.08 -18.57
C LYS A 114 -15.25 -1.27 -18.12
N ASP A 115 -14.18 -1.57 -18.85
CA ASP A 115 -13.25 -2.63 -18.52
C ASP A 115 -11.96 -2.02 -17.99
N TYR A 116 -11.59 -2.37 -16.76
CA TYR A 116 -10.38 -1.91 -16.11
C TYR A 116 -9.83 -2.98 -15.17
N ILE A 117 -8.56 -2.84 -14.82
CA ILE A 117 -7.85 -3.72 -13.89
C ILE A 117 -7.91 -3.05 -12.52
N PRO A 118 -8.68 -3.58 -11.54
CA PRO A 118 -8.75 -3.01 -10.21
C PRO A 118 -7.57 -3.51 -9.36
N LEU A 119 -6.69 -2.62 -8.90
CA LEU A 119 -5.61 -3.00 -7.99
C LEU A 119 -5.83 -2.37 -6.61
N ARG A 120 -6.44 -3.14 -5.70
CA ARG A 120 -6.66 -2.72 -4.31
C ARG A 120 -5.44 -3.03 -3.44
N LEU A 121 -4.83 -1.98 -2.90
CA LEU A 121 -3.63 -2.04 -2.07
C LEU A 121 -3.93 -1.44 -0.69
N PRO A 122 -3.18 -1.83 0.36
CA PRO A 122 -3.26 -1.15 1.66
C PRO A 122 -3.08 0.36 1.53
N CYS A 123 -2.07 0.78 0.74
CA CYS A 123 -1.77 2.15 0.43
C CYS A 123 -1.28 2.25 -1.02
N SER A 124 -1.86 3.16 -1.82
CA SER A 124 -1.38 3.44 -3.18
C SER A 124 -0.02 4.15 -3.17
N GLY A 125 0.30 4.90 -2.11
CA GLY A 125 1.61 5.52 -1.90
C GLY A 125 2.76 4.52 -1.71
N ARG A 126 2.48 3.21 -1.65
CA ARG A 126 3.48 2.14 -1.60
C ARG A 126 3.87 1.59 -2.98
N VAL A 127 3.18 1.99 -4.05
CA VAL A 127 3.47 1.48 -5.38
C VAL A 127 4.81 2.05 -5.86
N PRO A 128 5.87 1.23 -6.00
CA PRO A 128 7.17 1.70 -6.41
C PRO A 128 7.12 2.09 -7.88
N THR A 129 7.97 3.04 -8.28
CA THR A 129 8.00 3.54 -9.66
C THR A 129 8.34 2.42 -10.64
N GLU A 130 9.17 1.46 -10.24
CA GLU A 130 9.53 0.28 -11.02
C GLU A 130 8.31 -0.59 -11.37
N PHE A 131 7.36 -0.73 -10.44
CA PHE A 131 6.10 -1.42 -10.72
C PHE A 131 5.31 -0.67 -11.79
N ILE A 132 5.20 0.67 -11.66
CA ILE A 132 4.49 1.50 -12.63
C ILE A 132 5.09 1.32 -14.02
N PHE A 133 6.42 1.41 -14.14
CA PHE A 133 7.09 1.25 -15.43
C PHE A 133 6.95 -0.15 -16.02
N LYS A 134 7.06 -1.20 -15.20
CA LYS A 134 6.79 -2.57 -15.65
C LYS A 134 5.38 -2.69 -16.21
N VAL A 135 4.39 -2.17 -15.50
CA VAL A 135 2.98 -2.25 -15.90
C VAL A 135 2.69 -1.45 -17.17
N LEU A 136 3.21 -0.23 -17.30
CA LEU A 136 3.08 0.57 -18.54
C LEU A 136 3.70 -0.18 -19.74
N GLY A 137 4.81 -0.90 -19.53
CA GLY A 137 5.43 -1.76 -20.54
C GLY A 137 4.55 -2.91 -21.03
N LEU A 138 3.46 -3.24 -20.32
CA LEU A 138 2.49 -4.27 -20.72
C LEU A 138 1.39 -3.73 -21.64
N GLY A 139 1.37 -2.43 -21.95
CA GLY A 139 0.29 -1.80 -22.71
C GLY A 139 -0.91 -1.43 -21.84
N ILE A 140 -0.63 -0.86 -20.67
CA ILE A 140 -1.56 -0.23 -19.74
C ILE A 140 -1.25 1.28 -19.70
#